data_AF-A0ABD2NGW9-F1
#
_entry.id   AF-A0ABD2NGW9-F1
#
_cell.length_a   1.000
_cell.length_b   1.000
_cell.length_c   1.000
_cell.angle_alpha   90.00
_cell.angle_beta   90.00
_cell.angle_gamma   90.00
#
_symmetry.space_group_name_H-M   'P 1'
#
loop_
_entity.id
_entity.type
_entity.pdbx_description
1 polymer ?
#
loop_
_entity_poly.entity_id
_entity_poly.type
_entity_poly.pdbx_seq_one_letter_code
_entity_poly.pdbx_strand_id
1 'polypeptide(L)'
;MWVQCSAAARLYKERYPHAKRHPDYRVFEHVHQSYSEGRLLHVRKSGDSPDADYGDMVLDEVENDVGTSVRAIKMNTGVPRSITQRILKRHQYHPYHAQRVQTLLSQDYLPRMEFYRRMLAKSQDFWTKYSGRMKQHARPMATLTSIIYMNGILKTHI
;
A
#
# COMPACT_ATOMS: atom_id res chain seq x y z
N MET A 1 2.51 -41.47 23.73
CA MET A 1 2.44 -40.09 23.22
C MET A 1 3.43 -39.15 23.93
N TRP A 2 3.37 -39.01 25.26
CA TRP A 2 4.27 -38.13 26.05
C TRP A 2 5.78 -38.33 25.81
N VAL A 3 6.22 -39.59 25.70
CA VAL A 3 7.62 -39.95 25.40
C VAL A 3 8.07 -39.45 24.02
N GLN A 4 7.17 -39.42 23.04
CA GLN A 4 7.48 -38.93 21.68
C GLN A 4 7.59 -37.40 21.65
N CYS A 5 6.78 -36.69 22.43
CA CYS A 5 6.86 -35.23 22.55
C CYS A 5 8.13 -34.78 23.28
N SER A 6 8.56 -35.48 24.33
CA SER A 6 9.81 -35.19 25.02
C SER A 6 11.04 -35.49 24.16
N ALA A 7 11.00 -36.56 23.35
CA ALA A 7 12.05 -36.87 22.38
C ALA A 7 12.14 -35.79 21.28
N ALA A 8 11.00 -35.29 20.80
CA ALA A 8 10.95 -34.20 19.84
C ALA A 8 11.56 -32.91 20.39
N ALA A 9 11.26 -32.53 21.63
CA ALA A 9 11.87 -31.38 22.29
C ALA A 9 13.41 -31.52 22.41
N ARG A 10 13.89 -32.72 22.72
CA ARG A 10 15.34 -33.01 22.77
C ARG A 10 16.00 -32.87 21.39
N LEU A 11 15.43 -33.47 20.34
CA LEU A 11 15.92 -33.36 18.96
C LEU A 11 15.91 -31.91 18.47
N TYR A 12 14.90 -31.13 18.86
CA TYR A 12 14.82 -29.71 18.52
C TYR A 12 15.95 -28.90 19.17
N LYS A 13 16.30 -29.23 20.42
CA LYS A 13 17.42 -28.63 21.13
C LYS A 13 18.76 -28.97 20.48
N GLU A 14 18.95 -30.23 20.10
CA GLU A 14 20.16 -30.70 19.40
C GLU A 14 20.32 -30.04 18.02
N ARG A 15 19.22 -29.86 17.28
CA ARG A 15 19.23 -29.24 15.95
C ARG A 15 19.49 -27.74 15.97
N TYR A 16 19.04 -27.03 17.01
CA TYR A 16 19.16 -25.57 17.11
C TYR A 16 19.83 -25.12 18.41
N PRO A 17 21.11 -25.46 18.62
CA PRO A 17 21.80 -25.24 19.90
C PRO A 17 21.97 -23.76 20.28
N HIS A 18 21.89 -22.84 19.31
CA HIS A 18 22.07 -21.40 19.52
C HIS A 18 20.76 -20.66 19.85
N ALA A 19 19.62 -21.36 19.93
CA ALA A 19 18.35 -20.73 20.25
C ALA A 19 18.33 -20.26 21.71
N LYS A 20 18.06 -18.98 21.95
CA LYS A 20 18.01 -18.36 23.30
C LYS A 20 16.96 -19.01 24.22
N ARG A 21 15.92 -19.62 23.65
CA ARG A 21 14.88 -20.38 24.35
C ARG A 21 14.50 -21.59 23.50
N HIS A 22 14.35 -22.75 24.12
CA HIS A 22 13.86 -23.95 23.47
C HIS A 22 12.41 -24.21 23.86
N PRO A 23 11.55 -24.63 22.91
CA PRO A 23 10.19 -25.02 23.21
C PRO A 23 10.16 -26.26 24.10
N ASP A 24 9.25 -26.25 25.08
CA ASP A 24 8.98 -27.40 25.95
C ASP A 24 8.19 -28.49 25.19
N TYR A 25 8.20 -29.74 25.70
CA TYR A 25 7.47 -30.86 25.09
C TYR A 25 5.97 -30.57 24.91
N ARG A 26 5.39 -29.73 25.78
CA ARG A 26 3.99 -29.28 25.71
C ARG A 26 3.67 -28.52 24.43
N VAL A 27 4.64 -27.84 23.83
CA VAL A 27 4.44 -27.13 22.55
C VAL A 27 4.26 -28.16 21.43
N PHE A 28 5.08 -29.21 21.41
CA PHE A 28 4.97 -30.29 20.42
C PHE A 28 3.67 -31.08 20.58
N GLU A 29 3.23 -31.30 21.82
CA GLU A 29 1.93 -31.91 22.13
C GLU A 29 0.76 -31.07 21.58
N HIS A 30 0.72 -29.76 21.89
CA HIS A 30 -0.32 -28.88 21.37
C HIS A 30 -0.32 -28.77 19.84
N VAL A 31 0.86 -28.71 19.23
CA VAL A 31 0.99 -28.66 17.76
C VAL A 31 0.50 -29.95 17.13
N HIS A 32 0.88 -31.10 17.68
CA HIS A 32 0.44 -32.41 17.20
C HIS A 32 -1.09 -32.55 17.33
N GLN A 33 -1.63 -32.19 18.48
CA GLN A 33 -3.07 -32.23 18.72
C GLN A 33 -3.82 -31.30 17.77
N SER A 34 -3.37 -30.05 17.62
CA SER A 34 -3.97 -29.08 16.70
C SER A 34 -3.95 -29.59 15.25
N TYR A 35 -2.84 -30.21 14.82
CA TYR A 35 -2.73 -30.80 13.49
C TYR A 35 -3.66 -32.00 13.29
N SER A 36 -3.76 -32.88 14.30
CA SER A 36 -4.69 -34.03 14.24
C SER A 36 -6.16 -33.62 14.23
N GLU A 37 -6.49 -32.49 14.87
CA GLU A 37 -7.82 -31.90 14.88
C GLU A 37 -8.09 -31.03 13.63
N GLY A 38 -7.15 -30.93 12.68
CA GLY A 38 -7.27 -30.09 11.49
C GLY A 38 -7.25 -28.57 11.78
N ARG A 39 -6.91 -28.17 13.00
CA ARG A 39 -6.77 -26.77 13.42
C ARG A 39 -5.33 -26.35 13.14
N LEU A 40 -5.08 -25.74 11.98
CA LEU A 40 -3.81 -25.05 11.76
C LEU A 40 -3.65 -23.97 12.85
N LEU A 41 -2.45 -23.85 13.42
CA LEU A 41 -2.12 -22.87 14.46
C LEU A 41 -2.71 -21.52 14.06
N HIS A 42 -3.74 -21.13 14.79
CA HIS A 42 -4.48 -19.93 14.54
C HIS A 42 -3.51 -18.76 14.59
N VAL A 43 -3.17 -18.19 13.42
CA VAL A 43 -2.67 -16.82 13.35
C VAL A 43 -3.68 -16.04 14.15
N ARG A 44 -3.26 -15.49 15.29
CA ARG A 44 -4.13 -14.68 16.17
C ARG A 44 -4.95 -13.80 15.25
N LYS A 45 -6.25 -14.10 15.09
CA LYS A 45 -7.17 -13.13 14.52
C LYS A 45 -6.99 -11.93 15.42
N SER A 46 -6.32 -10.91 14.89
CA SER A 46 -6.17 -9.64 15.58
C SER A 46 -7.60 -9.26 15.91
N GLY A 47 -7.93 -9.28 17.21
CA GLY A 47 -9.31 -9.41 17.70
C GLY A 47 -10.24 -8.44 17.00
N ASP A 48 -11.52 -8.83 16.89
CA ASP A 48 -12.60 -8.09 16.21
C ASP A 48 -12.29 -6.61 16.15
N SER A 49 -11.73 -6.22 15.00
CA SER A 49 -11.26 -4.86 14.85
C SER A 49 -12.53 -4.03 14.79
N PRO A 50 -12.65 -2.93 15.56
CA PRO A 50 -13.76 -2.00 15.43
C PRO A 50 -13.99 -1.54 13.98
N ASP A 51 -12.96 -1.67 13.14
CA ASP A 51 -13.03 -1.44 11.70
C ASP A 51 -14.08 -2.29 10.96
N ALA A 52 -14.43 -3.48 11.46
CA ALA A 52 -15.43 -4.35 10.83
C ALA A 52 -16.85 -3.79 11.03
N ASP A 53 -17.16 -3.30 12.22
CA ASP A 53 -18.49 -2.75 12.54
C ASP A 53 -18.70 -1.35 11.93
N TYR A 54 -17.64 -0.55 11.85
CA TYR A 54 -17.70 0.82 11.32
C TYR A 54 -17.28 0.95 9.85
N GLY A 55 -16.85 -0.16 9.23
CA GLY A 55 -16.31 -0.19 7.87
C GLY A 55 -17.28 0.39 6.85
N ASP A 56 -18.46 -0.21 6.77
CA ASP A 56 -19.47 0.12 5.77
C ASP A 56 -19.97 1.56 5.93
N MET A 57 -20.23 2.02 7.16
CA MET A 57 -20.63 3.41 7.44
C MET A 57 -19.61 4.44 6.96
N VAL A 58 -18.31 4.17 7.15
CA VAL A 58 -17.25 5.10 6.71
C VAL A 58 -17.08 5.08 5.19
N LEU A 59 -17.26 3.91 4.56
CA LEU A 59 -17.12 3.75 3.11
C LEU A 59 -18.28 4.38 2.36
N ASP A 60 -19.52 4.18 2.82
CA ASP A 60 -20.72 4.81 2.24
C ASP A 60 -20.61 6.34 2.22
N GLU A 61 -20.12 6.94 3.30
CA GLU A 61 -19.94 8.40 3.39
C GLU A 61 -18.94 8.92 2.34
N VAL A 62 -17.88 8.16 2.06
CA VAL A 62 -16.87 8.54 1.05
C VAL A 62 -17.37 8.30 -0.37
N GLU A 63 -18.19 7.28 -0.58
CA GLU A 63 -18.80 7.01 -1.88
C GLU A 63 -19.84 8.08 -2.25
N ASN A 64 -20.57 8.60 -1.26
CA ASN A 64 -21.52 9.70 -1.45
C ASN A 64 -20.84 11.03 -1.79
N ASP A 65 -19.72 11.37 -1.13
CA ASP A 65 -18.92 12.56 -1.45
C ASP A 65 -17.41 12.28 -1.31
N VAL A 66 -16.74 12.15 -2.45
CA VAL A 66 -15.30 11.89 -2.58
C VAL A 66 -14.46 13.02 -1.97
N GLY A 67 -15.01 14.24 -1.86
CA GLY A 67 -14.35 15.41 -1.28
C GLY A 67 -14.39 15.48 0.25
N THR A 68 -15.06 14.52 0.90
CA THR A 68 -15.31 14.54 2.33
C THR A 68 -14.03 14.41 3.15
N SER A 69 -13.83 15.35 4.08
CA SER A 69 -12.71 15.27 5.02
C SER A 69 -12.96 14.23 6.10
N VAL A 70 -11.89 13.65 6.66
CA VAL A 70 -12.00 12.74 7.83
C VAL A 70 -12.75 13.40 9.01
N ARG A 71 -12.65 14.73 9.14
CA ARG A 71 -13.40 15.48 10.16
C ARG A 71 -14.90 15.47 9.88
N ALA A 72 -15.30 15.66 8.62
CA ALA A 72 -16.70 15.59 8.20
C ALA A 72 -17.26 14.18 8.38
N ILE A 73 -16.50 13.14 7.97
CA ILE A 73 -16.90 11.74 8.19
C ILE A 73 -17.18 11.47 9.67
N LYS A 74 -16.29 11.92 10.58
CA LYS A 74 -16.51 11.79 12.03
C LYS A 74 -17.81 12.46 12.49
N MET A 75 -18.11 13.66 11.98
CA MET A 75 -19.31 14.40 12.38
C MET A 75 -20.59 13.73 11.86
N ASN A 76 -20.54 13.16 10.67
CA ASN A 76 -21.70 12.56 10.01
C ASN A 76 -21.97 11.13 10.52
N THR A 77 -20.92 10.32 10.70
CA THR A 77 -21.03 8.91 11.10
C THR A 77 -20.84 8.67 12.61
N GLY A 78 -20.33 9.66 13.36
CA GLY A 78 -19.96 9.49 14.77
C GLY A 78 -18.69 8.67 15.01
N VAL A 79 -18.10 8.10 13.94
CA VAL A 79 -16.94 7.22 14.05
C VAL A 79 -15.69 8.00 14.47
N PRO A 80 -14.93 7.52 15.49
CA PRO A 80 -13.69 8.17 15.90
C PRO A 80 -12.69 8.30 14.75
N ARG A 81 -12.06 9.47 14.64
CA ARG A 81 -11.09 9.81 13.59
C ARG A 81 -10.01 8.74 13.37
N SER A 82 -9.51 8.12 14.43
CA SER A 82 -8.48 7.07 14.37
C SER A 82 -8.97 5.80 13.67
N ILE A 83 -10.21 5.39 13.92
CA ILE A 83 -10.86 4.25 13.26
C ILE A 83 -11.12 4.59 11.80
N THR A 84 -11.71 5.77 11.53
CA THR A 84 -11.95 6.25 10.16
C THR A 84 -10.66 6.23 9.34
N GLN A 85 -9.56 6.79 9.86
CA GLN A 85 -8.26 6.79 9.15
C GLN A 85 -7.72 5.39 8.88
N ARG A 86 -7.92 4.44 9.80
CA ARG A 86 -7.46 3.06 9.65
C ARG A 86 -8.27 2.32 8.60
N ILE A 87 -9.59 2.47 8.59
CA ILE A 87 -10.50 1.95 7.57
C ILE A 87 -10.10 2.50 6.20
N LEU A 88 -10.02 3.82 6.06
CA LEU A 88 -9.66 4.47 4.78
C LEU A 88 -8.30 3.99 4.26
N LYS A 89 -7.29 3.88 5.13
CA LYS A 89 -5.96 3.38 4.76
C LYS A 89 -6.00 1.92 4.33
N ARG A 90 -6.80 1.07 4.99
CA ARG A 90 -6.97 -0.34 4.62
C ARG A 90 -7.59 -0.48 3.23
N HIS A 91 -8.57 0.36 2.91
CA HIS A 91 -9.27 0.38 1.62
C HIS A 91 -8.59 1.28 0.57
N GLN A 92 -7.40 1.81 0.85
CA GLN A 92 -6.63 2.67 -0.06
C GLN A 92 -7.34 3.97 -0.47
N TYR A 93 -8.31 4.42 0.33
CA TYR A 93 -8.88 5.74 0.15
C TYR A 93 -7.92 6.81 0.68
N HIS A 94 -7.79 7.88 -0.10
CA HIS A 94 -7.00 9.04 0.24
C HIS A 94 -7.93 10.26 0.35
N PRO A 95 -8.48 10.53 1.56
CA PRO A 95 -9.40 11.64 1.77
C PRO A 95 -8.60 12.94 1.82
N TYR A 96 -8.20 13.41 0.64
CA TYR A 96 -7.67 14.74 0.45
C TYR A 96 -8.84 15.69 0.22
N HIS A 97 -8.88 16.77 0.98
CA HIS A 97 -9.85 17.81 0.72
C HIS A 97 -9.46 18.53 -0.58
N ALA A 98 -10.29 18.38 -1.61
CA ALA A 98 -10.09 19.06 -2.88
C ALA A 98 -10.34 20.57 -2.70
N GLN A 99 -9.27 21.34 -2.50
CA GLN A 99 -9.37 22.79 -2.42
C GLN A 99 -9.41 23.38 -3.83
N ARG A 100 -10.50 24.06 -4.17
CA ARG A 100 -10.60 24.81 -5.44
C ARG A 100 -9.81 26.11 -5.28
N VAL A 101 -8.60 26.17 -5.84
CA VAL A 101 -7.69 27.32 -5.65
C VAL A 101 -7.88 28.40 -6.74
N GLN A 102 -8.57 28.11 -7.84
CA GLN A 102 -8.94 29.07 -8.89
C GLN A 102 -10.22 28.60 -9.59
N THR A 103 -11.20 29.50 -9.78
CA THR A 103 -12.36 29.22 -10.63
C THR A 103 -11.91 29.30 -12.08
N LEU A 104 -11.75 28.15 -12.76
CA LEU A 104 -11.54 28.13 -14.20
C LEU A 104 -12.81 28.67 -14.87
N LEU A 105 -12.72 29.80 -15.55
CA LEU A 105 -13.80 30.30 -16.38
C LEU A 105 -13.76 29.58 -17.73
N SER A 106 -14.90 29.46 -18.42
CA SER A 106 -14.97 28.80 -19.74
C SER A 106 -14.01 29.43 -20.76
N GLN A 107 -13.77 30.73 -20.65
CA GLN A 107 -12.82 31.49 -21.47
C GLN A 107 -11.35 31.10 -21.25
N ASP A 108 -11.00 30.51 -20.10
CA ASP A 108 -9.62 30.16 -19.76
C ASP A 108 -9.17 28.83 -20.38
N TYR A 109 -10.10 28.02 -20.88
CA TYR A 109 -9.81 26.69 -21.42
C TYR A 109 -8.92 26.75 -22.67
N LEU A 110 -9.29 27.56 -23.66
CA LEU A 110 -8.54 27.66 -24.92
C LEU A 110 -7.11 28.20 -24.70
N PRO A 111 -6.89 29.31 -23.97
CA PRO A 111 -5.55 29.80 -23.69
C PRO A 111 -4.67 28.80 -22.94
N ARG A 112 -5.24 28.08 -21.95
CA ARG A 112 -4.49 27.07 -21.19
C ARG A 112 -4.15 25.85 -22.05
N MET A 113 -5.06 25.37 -22.88
CA MET A 113 -4.79 24.26 -23.80
C MET A 113 -3.67 24.60 -24.79
N GLU A 114 -3.71 25.80 -25.38
CA GLU A 114 -2.65 26.27 -26.28
C GLU A 114 -1.30 26.41 -25.56
N PHE A 115 -1.31 26.90 -24.31
CA PHE A 115 -0.12 26.92 -23.48
C PHE A 115 0.46 25.51 -23.27
N TYR A 116 -0.37 24.52 -22.89
CA TYR A 116 0.09 23.15 -22.71
C TYR A 116 0.64 22.54 -24.01
N ARG A 117 -0.03 22.73 -25.14
CA ARG A 117 0.47 22.27 -26.46
C ARG A 117 1.84 22.84 -26.77
N ARG A 118 2.02 24.16 -26.59
CA ARG A 118 3.32 24.83 -26.83
C ARG A 118 4.40 24.34 -25.86
N MET A 119 4.05 24.14 -24.59
CA MET A 119 5.01 23.68 -23.58
C MET A 119 5.44 22.23 -23.84
N LEU A 120 4.51 21.36 -24.23
CA LEU A 120 4.79 19.99 -24.63
C LEU A 120 5.72 19.93 -25.85
N ALA A 121 5.41 20.69 -26.91
CA ALA A 121 6.27 20.76 -28.10
C ALA A 121 7.69 21.23 -27.75
N LYS A 122 7.82 22.29 -26.94
CA LYS A 122 9.14 22.75 -26.47
C LYS A 122 9.88 21.71 -25.63
N SER A 123 9.16 20.95 -24.80
CA SER A 123 9.77 19.88 -24.00
C SER A 123 10.28 18.74 -24.90
N GLN A 124 9.52 18.36 -25.93
CA GLN A 124 9.91 17.34 -26.91
C GLN A 124 11.10 17.79 -27.76
N ASP A 125 11.11 19.06 -28.20
CA ASP A 125 12.25 19.65 -28.91
C ASP A 125 13.51 19.68 -28.05
N PHE A 126 13.36 20.04 -26.77
CA PHE A 126 14.44 19.98 -25.78
C PHE A 126 14.99 18.55 -25.66
N TRP A 127 14.13 17.56 -25.42
CA TRP A 127 14.59 16.17 -25.29
C TRP A 127 15.22 15.65 -26.59
N THR A 128 14.67 15.97 -27.76
CA THR A 128 15.25 15.61 -29.05
C THR A 128 16.64 16.23 -29.23
N LYS A 129 16.81 17.51 -28.91
CA LYS A 129 18.08 18.24 -29.06
C LYS A 129 19.15 17.81 -28.06
N TYR A 130 18.78 17.44 -26.84
CA TYR A 130 19.72 17.17 -25.75
C TYR A 130 19.90 15.67 -25.42
N SER A 131 19.11 14.77 -25.99
CA SER A 131 19.23 13.30 -25.82
C SER A 131 20.60 12.74 -26.23
N GLY A 132 21.24 13.30 -27.27
CA GLY A 132 22.57 12.91 -27.72
C GLY A 132 23.70 13.39 -26.80
N ARG A 133 23.53 14.54 -26.13
CA ARG A 133 24.55 15.15 -25.26
C ARG A 133 24.58 14.50 -23.86
N MET A 134 23.44 13.99 -23.38
CA MET A 134 23.37 13.28 -22.09
C MET A 134 24.05 11.90 -22.11
N LYS A 135 24.21 11.25 -23.28
CA LYS A 135 24.92 9.96 -23.41
C LYS A 135 26.44 10.05 -23.16
N GLN A 136 27.04 11.24 -23.30
CA GLN A 136 28.49 11.43 -23.15
C GLN A 136 28.95 11.65 -21.70
N HIS A 137 28.02 11.95 -20.79
CA HIS A 137 28.30 12.21 -19.36
C HIS A 137 27.52 11.32 -18.39
N ALA A 138 26.82 10.30 -18.90
CA ALA A 138 26.13 9.32 -18.07
C ALA A 138 27.16 8.45 -17.34
N ARG A 139 27.59 8.89 -16.14
CA ARG A 139 28.16 7.97 -15.15
C ARG A 139 27.10 6.89 -14.85
N PRO A 140 27.49 5.61 -14.69
CA PRO A 140 26.55 4.53 -14.49
C PRO A 140 25.98 4.63 -13.06
N MET A 141 24.92 5.40 -12.89
CA MET A 141 24.03 5.29 -11.73
C MET A 141 22.73 4.65 -12.22
N ALA A 142 22.84 3.34 -12.44
CA ALA A 142 21.70 2.48 -12.69
C ALA A 142 20.80 2.48 -11.45
N THR A 143 19.82 3.38 -11.42
CA THR A 143 18.61 3.22 -10.62
C THR A 143 17.42 3.25 -11.58
N LEU A 144 16.50 2.33 -11.31
CA LEU A 144 15.45 1.79 -12.19
C LEU A 144 14.48 2.83 -12.78
N THR A 145 14.60 4.10 -12.40
CA THR A 145 13.76 5.21 -12.84
C THR A 145 13.95 5.57 -14.32
N SER A 146 15.15 5.35 -14.89
CA SER A 146 15.43 5.69 -16.31
C SER A 146 14.80 4.70 -17.31
N ILE A 147 14.68 3.43 -16.95
CA ILE A 147 14.13 2.38 -17.83
C ILE A 147 12.61 2.54 -18.00
N ILE A 148 11.91 3.06 -16.99
CA ILE A 148 10.47 3.29 -17.05
C ILE A 148 10.13 4.46 -18.00
N TYR A 149 10.92 5.55 -17.96
CA TYR A 149 10.69 6.70 -18.83
C TYR A 149 11.01 6.44 -20.31
N MET A 150 11.98 5.57 -20.61
CA MET A 150 12.31 5.21 -21.99
C MET A 150 11.30 4.22 -22.62
N ASN A 151 10.69 3.34 -21.82
CA ASN A 151 9.75 2.32 -22.33
C ASN A 151 8.28 2.79 -22.40
N GLY A 152 7.90 3.81 -21.61
CA GLY A 152 6.52 4.33 -21.62
C GLY A 152 6.16 5.18 -22.84
N ILE A 153 7.16 5.87 -23.44
CA ILE A 153 6.94 6.77 -24.57
C ILE A 153 6.89 6.03 -25.92
N LEU A 154 7.54 4.86 -26.03
CA LEU A 154 7.56 4.08 -27.28
C LEU A 154 6.32 3.20 -27.50
N LYS A 155 5.44 3.03 -26.51
CA LYS A 155 4.25 2.16 -26.60
C LYS A 155 2.94 2.87 -26.95
N THR A 156 2.93 4.20 -27.06
CA THR A 156 1.70 4.97 -27.39
C THR A 156 1.59 5.37 -28.86
N HIS A 157 2.42 4.80 -29.73
CA HIS A 157 2.34 4.97 -31.18
C HIS A 157 2.46 3.62 -31.90
N ILE A 158 1.46 2.75 -31.72
CA ILE A 158 0.97 1.78 -32.72
C ILE A 158 -0.54 1.70 -32.55
#